data_AF-A0A3D1F390-F1
#
_entry.id   AF-A0A3D1F390-F1
#
_cell.length_a   1.000
_cell.length_b   1.000
_cell.length_c   1.000
_cell.angle_alpha   90.00
_cell.angle_beta   90.00
_cell.angle_gamma   90.00
#
_symmetry.space_group_name_H-M   'P 1'
#
loop_
_entity.id
_entity.type
_entity.pdbx_description
1 polymer ?
#
loop_
_entity_poly.entity_id
_entity_poly.type
_entity_poly.pdbx_seq_one_letter_code
_entity_poly.pdbx_strand_id
1 'polypeptide(L)'
;LRDNWGQLKIESVTAPTDGAMGVRQKMPVEVVVNLSHLTPDVLEAQVYVGHVDNDGQICDGQFFNLKHQEDLGNNRHRYVGDISAISSGRYGFAVRIVPGGELFGETPAPGMVLWEHGHQPAAVKKAPAATSNA
;
A
#
# COMPACT_ATOMS: atom_id res chain seq x y z
N LEU A 1 -2.21 -5.39 -21.47
CA LEU A 1 -1.73 -5.49 -20.07
C LEU A 1 -0.21 -5.71 -19.99
N ARG A 2 0.33 -6.84 -20.46
CA ARG A 2 1.77 -7.16 -20.36
C ARG A 2 2.68 -6.06 -20.92
N ASP A 3 2.37 -5.51 -22.09
CA ASP A 3 3.20 -4.51 -22.78
C ASP A 3 3.31 -3.18 -22.00
N ASN A 4 2.33 -2.88 -21.16
CA ASN A 4 2.29 -1.66 -20.34
C ASN A 4 2.68 -1.91 -18.88
N TRP A 5 2.80 -3.18 -18.46
CA TRP A 5 3.06 -3.54 -17.06
C TRP A 5 4.40 -3.00 -16.55
N GLY A 6 5.45 -3.07 -17.38
CA GLY A 6 6.78 -2.56 -17.03
C GLY A 6 6.87 -1.04 -16.90
N GLN A 7 5.80 -0.31 -17.23
CA GLN A 7 5.72 1.15 -17.12
C GLN A 7 4.97 1.59 -15.87
N LEU A 8 4.39 0.66 -15.11
CA LEU A 8 3.76 0.95 -13.83
C LEU A 8 4.82 1.40 -12.82
N LYS A 9 4.46 2.37 -11.97
CA LYS A 9 5.34 2.83 -10.90
C LYS A 9 4.55 3.15 -9.64
N ILE A 10 4.98 2.62 -8.51
CA ILE A 10 4.55 3.13 -7.20
C ILE A 10 5.35 4.42 -6.96
N GLU A 11 4.68 5.57 -6.96
CA GLU A 11 5.32 6.88 -6.82
C GLU A 11 5.54 7.24 -5.35
N SER A 12 4.58 6.92 -4.48
CA SER A 12 4.70 7.18 -3.06
C SER A 12 3.85 6.23 -2.22
N VAL A 13 4.34 5.95 -1.02
CA VAL A 13 3.61 5.25 0.04
C VAL A 13 3.66 6.09 1.30
N THR A 14 2.50 6.34 1.87
CA THR A 14 2.31 7.20 3.04
C THR A 14 1.58 6.42 4.12
N ALA A 15 2.16 6.37 5.32
CA ALA A 15 1.56 5.75 6.50
C ALA A 15 2.10 6.43 7.78
N PRO A 16 1.32 6.47 8.88
CA PRO A 16 1.81 6.97 10.16
C PRO A 16 2.76 5.95 10.81
N THR A 17 4.04 6.01 10.42
CA THR A 17 5.11 5.10 10.91
C THR A 17 5.91 5.67 12.08
N ASP A 18 5.62 6.89 12.52
CA ASP A 18 6.36 7.67 13.51
C ASP A 18 5.89 7.46 14.96
N GLY A 19 4.99 6.50 15.20
CA GLY A 19 4.46 6.20 16.53
C GLY A 19 4.26 4.71 16.79
N ALA A 20 4.24 4.35 18.08
CA ALA A 20 3.81 3.02 18.50
C ALA A 20 2.32 2.84 18.14
N MET A 21 2.03 1.82 17.34
CA MET A 21 0.66 1.44 17.00
C MET A 21 0.10 0.53 18.11
N GLY A 22 -1.08 0.85 18.63
CA GLY A 22 -1.78 -0.03 19.56
C GLY A 22 -2.30 -1.29 18.86
N VAL A 23 -2.40 -2.40 19.59
CA VAL A 23 -3.05 -3.63 19.09
C VAL A 23 -4.49 -3.31 18.69
N ARG A 24 -4.94 -3.78 17.52
CA ARG A 24 -6.23 -3.44 16.87
C ARG A 24 -6.42 -1.98 16.43
N GLN A 25 -5.39 -1.15 16.52
CA GLN A 25 -5.45 0.17 15.90
C GLN A 25 -5.32 0.00 14.38
N LYS A 26 -6.15 0.75 13.65
CA LYS A 26 -6.06 0.86 12.20
C LYS A 26 -4.96 1.84 11.85
N MET A 27 -4.05 1.41 10.98
CA MET A 27 -3.10 2.29 10.33
C MET A 27 -3.58 2.55 8.90
N PRO A 28 -3.96 3.80 8.57
CA PRO A 28 -4.27 4.16 7.22
C PRO A 28 -3.00 4.07 6.37
N VAL A 29 -3.12 3.43 5.21
CA VAL A 29 -2.08 3.37 4.19
C VAL A 29 -2.63 4.02 2.93
N GLU A 30 -1.83 4.91 2.36
CA GLU A 30 -2.10 5.56 1.09
C GLU A 30 -0.96 5.26 0.11
N VAL A 31 -1.33 4.94 -1.13
CA VAL A 31 -0.41 4.64 -2.21
C VAL A 31 -0.79 5.46 -3.43
N VAL A 32 0.19 6.14 -4.02
CA VAL A 32 0.04 6.78 -5.34
C VAL A 32 0.76 5.91 -6.36
N VAL A 33 0.02 5.50 -7.39
CA VAL A 33 0.54 4.65 -8.47
C VAL A 33 0.38 5.38 -9.79
N ASN A 34 1.46 5.45 -10.57
CA ASN A 34 1.41 5.81 -11.97
C ASN A 34 1.01 4.59 -12.80
N LEU A 35 -0.16 4.66 -13.44
CA LEU A 35 -0.71 3.57 -14.24
C LEU A 35 -0.25 3.58 -15.69
N SER A 36 0.49 4.61 -16.13
CA SER A 36 0.87 4.82 -17.52
C SER A 36 -0.33 4.75 -18.48
N HIS A 37 -0.55 3.61 -19.14
CA HIS A 37 -1.65 3.40 -20.10
C HIS A 37 -2.66 2.37 -19.62
N LEU A 38 -2.64 2.01 -18.33
CA LEU A 38 -3.55 1.07 -17.71
C LEU A 38 -4.60 1.81 -16.87
N THR A 39 -5.69 1.12 -16.60
CA THR A 39 -6.82 1.62 -15.82
C THR A 39 -6.86 0.93 -14.45
N PRO A 40 -7.46 1.54 -13.41
CA PRO A 40 -7.52 0.94 -12.08
C PRO A 40 -8.24 -0.41 -11.99
N ASP A 41 -9.15 -0.72 -12.93
CA ASP A 41 -9.97 -1.94 -12.93
C ASP A 41 -9.22 -3.21 -13.34
N VAL A 42 -8.03 -3.09 -13.94
CA VAL A 42 -7.22 -4.24 -14.41
C VAL A 42 -6.11 -4.65 -13.44
N LEU A 43 -6.10 -4.08 -12.23
CA LEU A 43 -5.07 -4.30 -11.22
C LEU A 43 -5.60 -4.15 -9.79
N GLU A 44 -4.81 -4.63 -8.85
CA GLU A 44 -5.03 -4.46 -7.43
C GLU A 44 -3.77 -3.89 -6.77
N ALA A 45 -3.95 -2.85 -5.96
CA ALA A 45 -2.93 -2.39 -5.03
C ALA A 45 -3.12 -3.11 -3.68
N GLN A 46 -2.05 -3.72 -3.17
CA GLN A 46 -2.10 -4.56 -1.98
C GLN A 46 -1.00 -4.19 -0.98
N VAL A 47 -1.33 -4.30 0.30
CA VAL A 47 -0.36 -4.21 1.39
C VAL A 47 -0.08 -5.60 1.93
N TYR A 48 1.19 -5.99 1.94
CA TYR A 48 1.70 -7.15 2.65
C TYR A 48 2.16 -6.73 4.03
N VAL A 49 1.55 -7.22 5.10
CA VAL A 49 1.88 -6.82 6.47
C VAL A 49 2.02 -8.04 7.37
N GLY A 50 3.01 -8.01 8.26
CA GLY A 50 3.25 -9.09 9.21
C GLY A 50 4.30 -8.73 10.24
N HIS A 51 4.63 -9.70 11.09
CA HIS A 51 5.74 -9.56 12.02
C HIS A 51 7.04 -9.43 11.27
N VAL A 52 7.99 -8.67 11.80
CA VAL A 52 9.35 -8.65 11.25
C VAL A 52 10.33 -9.35 12.17
N ASP A 53 11.17 -10.18 11.60
CA ASP A 53 12.27 -10.82 12.31
C ASP A 53 13.44 -9.85 12.57
N ASN A 54 14.52 -10.39 13.13
CA ASN A 54 15.72 -9.61 13.42
C ASN A 54 16.38 -9.05 12.15
N ASP A 55 16.24 -9.73 11.02
CA ASP A 55 16.77 -9.33 9.71
C ASP A 55 15.86 -8.33 8.97
N GLY A 56 14.72 -7.99 9.57
CA GLY A 56 13.76 -7.05 8.99
C GLY A 56 12.86 -7.66 7.92
N GLN A 57 12.85 -8.99 7.79
CA GLN A 57 11.97 -9.68 6.86
C GLN A 57 10.60 -9.86 7.48
N ILE A 58 9.56 -9.69 6.68
CA ILE A 58 8.18 -9.94 7.12
C ILE A 58 7.96 -11.45 7.17
N CYS A 59 7.67 -11.97 8.36
CA CYS A 59 7.26 -13.34 8.63
C CYS A 59 5.74 -13.43 8.72
N ASP A 60 5.17 -14.50 8.16
CA ASP A 60 3.74 -14.82 8.24
C ASP A 60 2.80 -13.67 7.83
N GLY A 61 3.22 -12.88 6.83
CA GLY A 61 2.46 -11.72 6.40
C GLY A 61 1.15 -12.08 5.69
N GLN A 62 0.21 -11.14 5.74
CA GLN A 62 -1.08 -11.22 5.07
C GLN A 62 -1.24 -10.07 4.07
N PHE A 63 -2.03 -10.31 3.01
CA PHE A 63 -2.33 -9.30 2.00
C PHE A 63 -3.66 -8.61 2.30
N PHE A 64 -3.69 -7.29 2.15
CA PHE A 64 -4.88 -6.46 2.24
C PHE A 64 -5.04 -5.64 0.97
N ASN A 65 -6.20 -5.70 0.34
CA ASN A 65 -6.50 -4.92 -0.86
C ASN A 65 -6.81 -3.47 -0.49
N LEU A 66 -6.11 -2.54 -1.14
CA LEU A 66 -6.43 -1.13 -1.12
C LEU A 66 -7.53 -0.83 -2.13
N LYS A 67 -8.34 0.19 -1.85
CA LYS A 67 -9.39 0.65 -2.75
C LYS A 67 -8.89 1.83 -3.56
N HIS A 68 -9.16 1.83 -4.86
CA HIS A 68 -9.02 3.04 -5.67
C HIS A 68 -9.94 4.13 -5.09
N GLN A 69 -9.38 5.29 -4.81
CA GLN A 69 -10.10 6.41 -4.20
C GLN A 69 -10.24 7.59 -5.17
N GLU A 70 -9.18 7.92 -5.90
CA GLU A 70 -9.11 9.16 -6.66
C GLU A 70 -8.19 9.01 -7.89
N ASP A 71 -8.55 9.68 -8.98
CA ASP A 71 -7.66 9.97 -10.11
C ASP A 71 -7.04 11.36 -9.90
N LEU A 72 -5.72 11.40 -9.74
CA LEU A 72 -4.94 12.62 -9.49
C LEU A 72 -4.46 13.30 -10.78
N GLY A 73 -4.86 12.78 -11.95
CA GLY A 73 -4.41 13.20 -13.26
C GLY A 73 -2.98 12.76 -13.58
N ASN A 74 -2.59 12.91 -14.85
CA ASN A 74 -1.28 12.49 -15.37
C ASN A 74 -0.97 11.01 -15.08
N ASN A 75 -1.97 10.15 -15.25
CA ASN A 75 -1.92 8.70 -14.99
C ASN A 75 -1.65 8.33 -13.52
N ARG A 76 -1.77 9.28 -12.57
CA ARG A 76 -1.56 9.01 -11.14
C ARG A 76 -2.88 8.71 -10.46
N HIS A 77 -2.93 7.61 -9.73
CA HIS A 77 -4.13 7.15 -9.04
C HIS A 77 -3.82 6.91 -7.57
N ARG A 78 -4.72 7.37 -6.70
CA ARG A 78 -4.65 7.20 -5.25
C ARG A 78 -5.40 5.94 -4.84
N TYR A 79 -4.74 5.10 -4.05
CA TYR A 79 -5.30 3.93 -3.42
C TYR A 79 -5.19 4.04 -1.90
N VAL A 80 -6.25 3.68 -1.18
CA VAL A 80 -6.30 3.80 0.28
C VAL A 80 -6.87 2.55 0.94
N GLY A 81 -6.46 2.31 2.18
CA GLY A 81 -6.97 1.23 3.00
C GLY A 81 -6.44 1.31 4.42
N ASP A 82 -6.98 0.46 5.29
CA ASP A 82 -6.53 0.32 6.66
C ASP A 82 -5.83 -1.03 6.83
N ILE A 83 -4.65 -1.04 7.42
CA ILE A 83 -4.05 -2.26 7.97
C ILE A 83 -4.22 -2.29 9.48
N SER A 84 -4.47 -3.46 10.06
CA SER A 84 -4.66 -3.61 11.50
C SER A 84 -3.54 -4.45 12.09
N ALA A 85 -2.85 -3.94 13.10
CA ALA A 85 -1.92 -4.75 13.89
C ALA A 85 -2.71 -5.79 14.70
N ILE A 86 -2.47 -7.07 14.41
CA ILE A 86 -3.23 -8.19 14.96
C ILE A 86 -2.67 -8.63 16.33
N SER A 87 -1.41 -8.29 16.61
CA SER A 87 -0.73 -8.60 17.87
C SER A 87 0.29 -7.51 18.25
N SER A 88 0.93 -7.63 19.41
CA SER A 88 2.02 -6.75 19.85
C SER A 88 3.36 -7.24 19.31
N GLY A 89 4.23 -6.33 18.85
CA GLY A 89 5.58 -6.67 18.39
C GLY A 89 6.06 -5.71 17.30
N ARG A 90 7.22 -6.01 16.71
CA ARG A 90 7.70 -5.27 15.54
C ARG A 90 6.93 -5.75 14.31
N TYR A 91 6.28 -4.81 13.63
CA TYR A 91 5.55 -5.06 12.39
C TYR A 91 6.24 -4.33 11.25
N GLY A 92 6.22 -4.95 10.08
CA GLY A 92 6.61 -4.35 8.82
C GLY A 92 5.47 -4.48 7.83
N PHE A 93 5.45 -3.59 6.85
CA PHE A 93 4.60 -3.75 5.69
C PHE A 93 5.37 -3.40 4.42
N ALA A 94 4.90 -3.95 3.31
CA ALA A 94 5.36 -3.64 1.97
C ALA A 94 4.16 -3.48 1.03
N VAL A 95 4.28 -2.61 0.03
CA VAL A 95 3.24 -2.41 -0.99
C VAL A 95 3.58 -3.12 -2.29
N ARG A 96 2.58 -3.73 -2.92
CA ARG A 96 2.68 -4.29 -4.27
C ARG A 96 1.48 -3.95 -5.15
N ILE A 97 1.70 -3.99 -6.46
CA ILE A 97 0.67 -3.99 -7.50
C ILE A 97 0.69 -5.35 -8.20
N VAL A 98 -0.49 -5.93 -8.39
CA VAL A 98 -0.72 -7.20 -9.10
C VAL A 98 -1.87 -7.06 -10.10
N PRO A 99 -1.94 -7.87 -11.18
CA PRO A 99 -3.11 -7.93 -12.03
C PRO A 99 -4.33 -8.35 -11.20
N GLY A 100 -5.48 -7.75 -11.50
CA GLY A 100 -6.70 -7.94 -10.73
C GLY A 100 -7.93 -7.44 -11.50
N GLY A 101 -9.10 -7.58 -10.89
CA GLY A 101 -10.40 -7.37 -11.52
C GLY A 101 -11.13 -8.68 -11.83
N GLU A 102 -12.40 -8.61 -12.24
CA GLU A 102 -13.30 -9.78 -12.43
C GLU A 102 -12.75 -10.85 -13.40
N LEU A 103 -11.75 -10.50 -14.20
CA LEU A 103 -11.16 -11.36 -15.23
C LEU A 103 -9.87 -12.09 -14.79
N PHE A 104 -9.34 -11.83 -13.59
CA PHE A 104 -8.09 -12.43 -13.11
C PHE A 104 -8.34 -13.45 -11.99
N GLY A 105 -7.72 -14.63 -12.11
CA GLY A 105 -7.78 -15.65 -11.06
C GLY A 105 -6.95 -15.29 -9.82
N GLU A 106 -7.08 -16.09 -8.76
CA GLU A 106 -6.45 -15.83 -7.44
C GLU A 106 -4.91 -15.75 -7.45
N THR A 107 -4.25 -16.22 -8.52
CA THR A 107 -2.78 -16.25 -8.65
C THR A 107 -2.30 -15.29 -9.74
N PRO A 108 -1.51 -14.26 -9.39
CA PRO A 108 -0.87 -13.38 -10.37
C PRO A 108 0.06 -14.17 -11.31
N ALA A 109 0.06 -13.83 -12.59
CA ALA A 109 0.99 -14.45 -13.54
C ALA A 109 2.45 -14.11 -13.19
N PRO A 110 3.41 -15.03 -13.42
CA PRO A 110 4.83 -14.78 -13.16
C PRO A 110 5.35 -13.50 -13.84
N GLY A 111 6.13 -12.72 -13.10
CA GLY A 111 6.70 -11.45 -13.57
C GLY A 111 5.74 -10.25 -13.54
N MET A 112 4.51 -10.42 -13.05
CA MET A 112 3.51 -9.36 -12.95
C MET A 112 3.28 -8.90 -11.51
N VAL A 113 4.30 -8.94 -10.66
CA VAL A 113 4.23 -8.36 -9.32
C VAL A 113 5.19 -7.17 -9.29
N LEU A 114 4.65 -5.97 -9.11
CA LEU A 114 5.43 -4.76 -8.91
C LEU A 114 5.46 -4.46 -7.42
N TRP A 115 6.64 -4.55 -6.80
CA TRP A 115 6.84 -4.11 -5.41
C TRP A 115 7.27 -2.65 -5.38
N GLU A 116 6.99 -1.98 -4.27
CA GLU A 116 7.60 -0.68 -4.00
C GLU A 116 9.13 -0.81 -3.95
N HIS A 117 9.85 0.16 -4.51
CA HIS A 117 11.31 0.13 -4.51
C HIS A 117 11.85 0.90 -3.30
N GLY A 118 12.43 0.20 -2.32
CA GLY A 118 13.44 0.68 -1.36
C GLY A 118 13.17 1.96 -0.55
N HIS A 119 11.95 2.52 -0.58
CA HIS A 119 11.62 3.77 0.10
C HIS A 119 10.84 3.47 1.37
N GLN A 120 11.33 3.92 2.52
CA GLN A 120 10.56 3.87 3.76
C GLN A 120 9.34 4.78 3.59
N PRO A 121 8.12 4.35 3.98
CA PRO A 121 6.91 5.14 3.84
C PRO A 121 7.11 6.53 4.45
N ALA A 122 6.66 7.57 3.75
CA ALA A 122 6.73 8.91 4.30
C ALA A 122 5.82 8.99 5.54
N ALA A 123 6.39 9.40 6.68
CA ALA A 123 5.61 9.62 7.89
C ALA A 123 4.59 10.75 7.68
N VAL A 124 3.33 10.49 8.04
CA VAL A 124 2.29 11.52 8.03
C VAL A 124 2.63 12.56 9.10
N LYS A 125 2.88 13.81 8.70
CA LYS A 125 2.95 14.92 9.66
C LYS A 125 1.57 15.06 10.33
N LYS A 126 1.48 14.80 11.64
CA LYS A 126 0.26 15.09 12.42
C LYS A 126 -0.19 16.52 12.13
N ALA A 127 -1.40 16.68 11.61
CA ALA A 127 -2.04 18.00 11.53
C ALA A 127 -2.13 18.57 12.97
N PRO A 128 -1.83 19.86 13.19
CA PRO A 128 -1.97 20.45 14.51
C PRO A 128 -3.43 20.34 14.96
N ALA A 129 -3.63 19.86 16.19
CA ALA A 129 -4.95 19.84 16.81
C ALA A 129 -5.53 21.25 16.73
N ALA A 130 -6.71 21.37 16.12
CA ALA A 130 -7.44 22.63 16.09
C ALA A 130 -7.71 23.05 17.54
N THR A 131 -7.03 24.10 17.99
CA THR A 131 -7.29 24.74 19.27
C THR A 131 -8.68 25.37 19.18
N SER A 132 -9.67 24.67 19.73
CA SER A 132 -10.98 25.26 20.02
C SER A 132 -10.80 26.22 21.19
N ASN A 133 -10.60 27.51 20.90
CA ASN A 133 -10.74 28.55 21.91
C ASN A 133 -12.24 28.79 22.14
N ALA A 134 -12.66 28.50 23.37
CA ALA A 134 -13.92 28.95 23.96
C ALA A 134 -13.88 30.44 24.28
#